data_AF-A0AAQ3LD35-F1
#
_entry.id   AF-A0AAQ3LD35-F1
#
_cell.length_a   1.000
_cell.length_b   1.000
_cell.length_c   1.000
_cell.angle_alpha   90.00
_cell.angle_beta   90.00
_cell.angle_gamma   90.00
#
_symmetry.space_group_name_H-M   'P 1'
#
loop_
_entity.id
_entity.type
_entity.pdbx_description
1 polymer ?
#
loop_
_entity_poly.entity_id
_entity_poly.type
_entity_poly.pdbx_seq_one_letter_code
_entity_poly.pdbx_strand_id
1 'polypeptide(L)' 'MTLDEQLEELLVNLVERRQQVGETLVRLDSILETQKASLDAKMVHFLQRRSYEKALAFVRGESPDA' A
#
# COMPACT_ATOMS: atom_id res chain seq x y z
N MET A 1 10.82 7.38 -9.72
CA MET A 1 10.03 6.54 -8.81
C MET A 1 8.57 6.92 -8.97
N THR A 2 7.76 6.04 -9.55
CA THR A 2 6.31 6.21 -9.72
C THR A 2 5.58 6.02 -8.38
N LEU A 3 4.30 6.38 -8.30
CA LEU A 3 3.50 6.18 -7.08
C LEU A 3 3.36 4.69 -6.74
N ASP A 4 3.19 3.84 -7.75
CA ASP A 4 3.08 2.39 -7.60
C ASP A 4 4.37 1.77 -7.06
N GLU A 5 5.54 2.23 -7.55
CA GLU A 5 6.85 1.80 -7.04
C GLU A 5 7.02 2.16 -5.55
N GLN A 6 6.55 3.33 -5.09
CA GLN A 6 6.62 3.68 -3.66
C GLN A 6 5.63 2.87 -2.83
N LEU A 7 4.43 2.62 -3.35
CA LEU A 7 3.45 1.80 -2.64
C LEU A 7 3.93 0.37 -2.46
N GLU A 8 4.49 -0.23 -3.51
CA GLU A 8 5.06 -1.58 -3.40
C GLU A 8 6.16 -1.64 -2.34
N GLU A 9 7.10 -0.69 -2.33
CA GLU A 9 8.16 -0.63 -1.32
C GLU A 9 7.60 -0.56 0.12
N LEU A 10 6.64 0.34 0.36
CA LEU A 10 6.02 0.50 1.68
C LEU A 10 5.27 -0.77 2.09
N LEU A 11 4.54 -1.40 1.16
CA LEU A 11 3.77 -2.60 1.42
C LEU A 11 4.66 -3.81 1.69
N VAL A 12 5.78 -3.97 0.97
CA VAL A 12 6.81 -4.98 1.25
C VAL A 12 7.38 -4.80 2.66
N ASN A 13 7.66 -3.55 3.07
CA ASN A 13 8.17 -3.27 4.41
C ASN A 13 7.16 -3.67 5.51
N LEU A 14 5.86 -3.45 5.29
CA LEU A 14 4.80 -3.82 6.23
C LEU A 14 4.54 -5.33 6.29
N VAL A 15 4.46 -5.98 5.13
CA VAL A 15 4.01 -7.37 5.01
C VAL A 15 5.15 -8.35 5.25
N GLU A 16 6.26 -8.17 4.52
CA GLU A 16 7.33 -9.18 4.44
C GLU A 16 8.43 -8.90 5.47
N ARG A 17 8.84 -7.64 5.60
CA ARG A 17 10.04 -7.29 6.39
C ARG A 17 9.74 -6.96 7.84
N ARG A 18 8.51 -6.52 8.16
CA ARG A 18 8.06 -6.06 9.50
C ARG A 18 9.02 -5.06 10.18
N GLN A 19 9.93 -4.44 9.42
CA GLN A 19 10.87 -3.44 9.91
C GLN A 19 10.22 -2.06 9.78
N GLN A 20 10.44 -1.19 10.78
CA GLN A 20 10.02 0.22 10.76
C GLN A 20 8.53 0.48 10.51
N VAL A 21 7.65 -0.41 11.00
CA VAL A 21 6.19 -0.33 10.85
C VAL A 21 5.63 1.07 11.11
N GLY A 22 6.09 1.76 12.17
CA GLY A 22 5.60 3.10 12.51
C GLY A 22 5.84 4.15 11.41
N GLU A 23 7.07 4.26 10.92
CA GLU A 23 7.43 5.24 9.89
C GLU A 23 6.79 4.89 8.54
N THR A 24 6.75 3.60 8.21
CA THR A 24 6.11 3.11 6.98
C THR A 24 4.61 3.40 6.98
N LEU A 25 3.92 3.24 8.12
CA LEU A 25 2.50 3.59 8.26
C LEU A 25 2.26 5.09 8.12
N VAL A 26 3.07 5.93 8.75
CA VAL A 26 2.96 7.40 8.62
C VAL A 26 3.09 7.84 7.17
N ARG A 27 4.03 7.24 6.44
CA ARG A 27 4.23 7.56 5.02
C ARG A 27 3.07 7.07 4.15
N LEU A 28 2.51 5.90 4.46
CA LEU A 28 1.34 5.38 3.78
C LEU A 28 0.09 6.24 4.01
N ASP A 29 -0.12 6.69 5.25
CA ASP A 29 -1.23 7.59 5.61
C ASP A 29 -1.09 8.93 4.88
N SER A 30 0.12 9.48 4.81
CA SER A 30 0.40 10.70 4.04
C SER A 30 0.06 10.56 2.55
N ILE A 31 0.36 9.41 1.93
CA ILE A 31 -0.04 9.12 0.55
C ILE A 31 -1.56 9.05 0.42
N LEU A 32 -2.24 8.38 1.35
CA LEU A 32 -3.70 8.28 1.36
C LEU A 32 -4.40 9.63 1.57
N GLU A 33 -3.78 10.58 2.27
CA GLU A 33 -4.35 11.90 2.48
C GLU A 33 -4.11 12.82 1.27
N THR A 34 -2.91 12.78 0.69
CA THR A 34 -2.48 13.76 -0.32
C THR A 34 -2.70 13.30 -1.75
N GLN A 35 -2.69 12.00 -2.00
CA GLN A 35 -2.65 11.42 -3.34
C GLN A 35 -3.78 10.40 -3.58
N LYS A 36 -4.79 10.35 -2.72
CA LYS A 36 -5.94 9.44 -2.83
C LYS A 36 -6.60 9.45 -4.21
N ALA A 37 -6.74 10.63 -4.81
CA ALA A 37 -7.41 10.81 -6.10
C ALA A 37 -6.62 10.21 -7.26
N SER A 38 -5.32 9.98 -7.07
CA SER A 38 -4.42 9.36 -8.05
C SER A 38 -4.31 7.85 -7.90
N LEU A 39 -4.96 7.27 -6.87
CA LEU A 39 -4.95 5.84 -6.59
C LEU A 39 -6.19 5.14 -7.14
N ASP A 40 -6.02 3.89 -7.54
CA ASP A 40 -7.14 3.02 -7.90
C ASP A 40 -8.09 2.83 -6.70
N ALA A 41 -9.39 2.78 -6.96
CA ALA A 41 -10.41 2.66 -5.93
C ALA A 41 -10.27 1.37 -5.08
N LYS A 42 -9.83 0.26 -5.70
CA LYS A 42 -9.57 -1.01 -5.02
C LYS A 42 -8.31 -0.91 -4.15
N MET A 43 -7.27 -0.21 -4.61
CA MET A 43 -6.09 0.08 -3.80
C MET A 43 -6.45 0.90 -2.55
N VAL A 44 -7.16 2.02 -2.74
CA VAL A 44 -7.63 2.87 -1.63
C VAL A 44 -8.43 2.05 -0.61
N HIS A 45 -9.32 1.18 -1.10
CA HIS A 45 -10.13 0.32 -0.26
C HIS A 45 -9.29 -0.60 0.63
N PHE A 46 -8.27 -1.26 0.07
CA PHE A 46 -7.39 -2.14 0.84
C PHE A 46 -6.58 -1.37 1.88
N LEU A 47 -6.01 -0.22 1.49
CA LEU A 47 -5.21 0.60 2.40
C LEU A 47 -6.04 1.16 3.56
N GLN A 48 -7.27 1.64 3.31
CA GLN A 48 -8.19 2.11 4.35
C GLN A 48 -8.61 1.00 5.34
N ARG A 49 -8.67 -0.25 4.86
CA ARG A 49 -8.95 -1.43 5.69
C ARG A 49 -7.71 -2.06 6.31
N ARG A 50 -6.54 -1.42 6.18
CA ARG A 50 -5.24 -1.95 6.61
C ARG A 50 -4.97 -3.37 6.09
N SER A 51 -5.54 -3.71 4.94
CA SER A 51 -5.38 -4.99 4.27
C SER A 51 -4.11 -4.96 3.42
N TYR A 52 -2.95 -4.83 4.07
CA TYR A 52 -1.67 -4.58 3.39
C TYR A 52 -1.24 -5.74 2.48
N GLU A 53 -1.56 -6.98 2.83
CA GLU A 53 -1.31 -8.16 1.98
C GLU A 53 -2.10 -8.08 0.66
N LYS A 54 -3.37 -7.68 0.73
CA LYS A 54 -4.21 -7.50 -0.45
C LYS A 54 -3.77 -6.31 -1.30
N ALA A 55 -3.35 -5.23 -0.66
CA ALA A 55 -2.77 -4.08 -1.35
C ALA A 55 -1.46 -4.47 -2.08
N LEU A 56 -0.62 -5.30 -1.45
CA LEU A 56 0.64 -5.79 -2.04
C LEU A 56 0.37 -6.70 -3.25
N ALA A 57 -0.54 -7.66 -3.10
CA ALA A 57 -0.98 -8.50 -4.23
C ALA A 57 -1.51 -7.63 -5.38
N PHE A 58 -2.35 -6.63 -5.06
CA PHE A 58 -2.93 -5.76 -6.08
C PHE A 58 -1.89 -4.93 -6.83
N VAL A 59 -0.91 -4.32 -6.15
CA VAL A 59 0.14 -3.51 -6.81
C VAL A 59 1.07 -4.38 -7.68
N ARG A 60 1.27 -5.65 -7.30
CA ARG A 60 2.02 -6.64 -8.10
C ARG A 60 1.24 -7.20 -9.29
N GLY A 61 -0.02 -6.81 -9.45
CA GLY A 61 -0.91 -7.37 -10.48
C GLY A 61 -1.39 -8.80 -10.18
N GLU A 62 -1.25 -9.26 -8.94
CA GLU A 62 -1.76 -10.55 -8.46
C GLU A 62 -3.24 -10.44 -8.06
N SER A 63 -3.94 -11.58 -7.96
CA SER A 63 -5.34 -11.61 -7.50
C SER A 63 -5.41 -11.47 -5.97
N PRO A 64 -5.95 -10.38 -5.40
CA PRO A 64 -5.99 -10.15 -3.95
C PRO A 64 -7.05 -10.99 -3.23
N ASP A 65 -7.87 -11.73 -3.99
CA ASP A 65 -9.00 -12.53 -3.54
C ASP A 65 -8.79 -14.03 -3.84
N ALA A 66 -7.56 -14.42 -4.23
CA ALA A 66 -7.14 -15.80 -4.42
C ALA A 66 -6.92 -16.54 -3.10
#